data_AF-A0A1F5UQY4-F1
#
_entry.id   AF-A0A1F5UQY4-F1
#
_cell.length_a   1.000
_cell.length_b   1.000
_cell.length_c   1.000
_cell.angle_alpha   90.00
_cell.angle_beta   90.00
_cell.angle_gamma   90.00
#
_symmetry.space_group_name_H-M   'P 1'
#
loop_
_entity.id
_entity.type
_entity.pdbx_description
1 polymer ?
#
loop_
_entity_poly.entity_id
_entity_poly.type
_entity_poly.pdbx_seq_one_letter_code
_entity_poly.pdbx_strand_id
1 'polypeptide(L)'
;MAYARDNLGTPLQNEIDRYIVWPGQACTYKIGELKILELREKMKQALGERFDIKAFHNLTLMNGGMPLALIEQVVARYIEEQMKARPLTHN
;
A
#
# COMPACT_ATOMS: atom_id res chain seq x y z
N MET A 1 20.88 2.91 -19.87
CA MET A 1 21.27 4.34 -19.81
C MET A 1 20.29 5.25 -20.56
N ALA A 2 19.95 4.99 -21.83
CA ALA A 2 19.04 5.84 -22.63
C ALA A 2 17.64 6.02 -22.00
N TYR A 3 16.92 4.93 -21.73
CA TYR A 3 15.57 4.98 -21.14
C TYR A 3 15.48 5.82 -19.86
N ALA A 4 16.46 5.69 -18.97
CA ALA A 4 16.43 6.36 -17.68
C ALA A 4 16.79 7.86 -17.83
N ARG A 5 17.65 8.21 -18.79
CA ARG A 5 17.98 9.61 -19.13
C ARG A 5 16.76 10.36 -19.65
N ASP A 6 15.97 9.72 -20.50
CA ASP A 6 14.82 10.34 -21.16
C ASP A 6 13.62 10.53 -20.20
N ASN A 7 13.55 9.74 -19.12
CA ASN A 7 12.42 9.75 -18.18
C ASN A 7 12.71 10.39 -16.81
N LEU A 8 13.99 10.52 -16.39
CA LEU A 8 14.33 10.90 -15.00
C LEU A 8 15.24 12.14 -14.86
N GLY A 9 15.95 12.58 -15.92
CA GLY A 9 16.86 13.75 -15.87
C GLY A 9 18.16 13.54 -15.05
N THR A 10 19.26 14.23 -15.37
CA THR A 10 20.61 13.95 -14.81
C THR A 10 20.87 14.53 -13.41
N PRO A 11 21.70 13.87 -12.54
CA PRO A 11 22.61 12.76 -12.85
C PRO A 11 22.13 11.38 -12.33
N LEU A 12 22.29 10.35 -13.17
CA LEU A 12 21.71 9.00 -12.98
C LEU A 12 22.70 7.87 -12.71
N GLN A 13 24.01 8.12 -12.78
CA GLN A 13 25.02 7.06 -12.80
C GLN A 13 25.01 6.23 -11.50
N ASN A 14 25.01 6.90 -10.35
CA ASN A 14 25.04 6.24 -9.04
C ASN A 14 23.80 5.39 -8.76
N GLU A 15 22.62 5.80 -9.20
CA GLU A 15 21.37 5.04 -9.03
C GLU A 15 21.38 3.77 -9.89
N ILE A 16 21.90 3.86 -11.10
CA ILE A 16 21.99 2.70 -12.01
C ILE A 16 23.02 1.70 -11.48
N ASP A 17 24.17 2.17 -11.01
CA ASP A 17 25.18 1.30 -10.38
C ASP A 17 24.61 0.62 -9.12
N ARG A 18 23.77 1.32 -8.34
CA ARG A 18 23.04 0.72 -7.21
C ARG A 18 22.07 -0.39 -7.64
N TYR A 19 21.33 -0.20 -8.72
CA TYR A 19 20.35 -1.20 -9.19
C TYR A 19 21.01 -2.47 -9.74
N ILE A 20 22.25 -2.36 -10.26
CA ILE A 20 23.05 -3.50 -10.69
C ILE A 20 23.47 -4.35 -9.48
N VAL A 21 23.90 -3.70 -8.38
CA VAL A 21 24.37 -4.39 -7.16
C VAL A 21 23.23 -4.92 -6.30
N TRP A 22 22.08 -4.22 -6.25
CA TRP A 22 20.87 -4.63 -5.52
C TRP A 22 19.65 -4.77 -6.45
N PRO A 23 19.53 -5.91 -7.15
CA PRO A 23 18.41 -6.13 -8.05
C PRO A 23 17.08 -6.13 -7.28
N GLY A 24 16.08 -5.42 -7.82
CA GLY A 24 14.72 -5.35 -7.26
C GLY A 24 14.49 -4.23 -6.24
N GLN A 25 15.54 -3.57 -5.72
CA GLN A 25 15.40 -2.51 -4.71
C GLN A 25 14.66 -1.27 -5.23
N ALA A 26 14.78 -0.94 -6.52
CA ALA A 26 14.00 0.14 -7.13
C ALA A 26 12.51 -0.21 -7.30
N CYS A 27 12.21 -1.49 -7.53
CA CYS A 27 10.85 -1.97 -7.76
C CYS A 27 10.00 -1.91 -6.48
N THR A 28 10.61 -2.06 -5.30
CA THR A 28 9.88 -2.08 -4.02
C THR A 28 9.13 -0.79 -3.74
N TYR A 29 9.66 0.37 -4.17
CA TYR A 29 8.97 1.66 -4.02
C TYR A 29 7.62 1.64 -4.71
N LYS A 30 7.59 1.28 -6.00
CA LYS A 30 6.36 1.32 -6.77
C LYS A 30 5.41 0.18 -6.39
N ILE A 31 5.95 -1.02 -6.13
CA ILE A 31 5.14 -2.16 -5.68
C ILE A 31 4.47 -1.86 -4.33
N GLY A 32 5.20 -1.28 -3.38
CA GLY A 32 4.67 -0.89 -2.08
C GLY A 32 3.60 0.20 -2.19
N GLU A 33 3.87 1.25 -2.96
CA GLU A 33 2.90 2.33 -3.24
C GLU A 33 1.61 1.78 -3.84
N LEU A 34 1.71 0.98 -4.91
CA LEU A 34 0.56 0.39 -5.58
C LEU A 34 -0.27 -0.47 -4.63
N LYS A 35 0.39 -1.28 -3.79
CA LYS A 35 -0.29 -2.14 -2.82
C LYS A 35 -1.02 -1.34 -1.74
N ILE A 36 -0.42 -0.28 -1.22
CA ILE A 36 -1.08 0.59 -0.22
C ILE A 36 -2.30 1.29 -0.84
N LEU A 37 -2.19 1.76 -2.07
CA LEU A 37 -3.32 2.36 -2.80
C LEU A 37 -4.44 1.36 -3.04
N GLU A 38 -4.12 0.14 -3.50
CA GLU A 38 -5.07 -0.95 -3.69
C GLU A 38 -5.84 -1.26 -2.39
N LEU A 39 -5.14 -1.38 -1.27
CA LEU A 39 -5.75 -1.68 0.03
C LEU A 39 -6.66 -0.56 0.52
N ARG A 40 -6.28 0.69 0.29
CA ARG A 40 -7.14 1.84 0.61
C ARG A 40 -8.44 1.81 -0.17
N GLU A 41 -8.37 1.55 -1.47
CA GLU A 41 -9.56 1.49 -2.31
C GLU A 41 -10.43 0.27 -1.98
N LYS A 42 -9.83 -0.89 -1.67
CA LYS A 42 -10.56 -2.06 -1.17
C LYS A 42 -11.34 -1.76 0.11
N MET A 43 -10.71 -1.09 1.07
CA MET A 43 -11.34 -0.73 2.34
C MET A 43 -12.46 0.32 2.14
N LYS A 44 -12.25 1.31 1.27
CA LYS A 44 -13.31 2.27 0.88
C LYS A 44 -14.51 1.58 0.25
N GLN A 45 -14.28 0.68 -0.70
CA GLN A 45 -15.34 -0.05 -1.38
C GLN A 45 -16.13 -0.94 -0.42
N ALA A 46 -15.45 -1.59 0.53
CA ALA A 46 -16.11 -2.48 1.48
C ALA A 46 -16.92 -1.73 2.55
N LEU A 47 -16.42 -0.58 3.04
CA LEU A 47 -17.03 0.14 4.16
C LEU A 47 -17.93 1.31 3.74
N GLY A 48 -17.82 1.80 2.50
CA GLY A 48 -18.63 2.91 1.99
C GLY A 48 -18.54 4.15 2.87
N GLU A 49 -19.69 4.66 3.32
CA GLU A 49 -19.79 5.84 4.20
C GLU A 49 -19.11 5.66 5.57
N ARG A 50 -18.87 4.41 6.00
CA ARG A 50 -18.16 4.12 7.26
C ARG A 50 -16.65 4.10 7.10
N PHE A 51 -16.13 4.34 5.90
CA PHE A 51 -14.70 4.44 5.67
C PHE A 51 -14.10 5.64 6.40
N ASP A 52 -13.14 5.38 7.29
CA ASP A 52 -12.32 6.40 7.93
C ASP A 52 -10.86 6.29 7.46
N ILE A 53 -10.37 7.36 6.85
CA ILE A 53 -8.98 7.47 6.41
C ILE A 53 -7.98 7.47 7.58
N LYS A 54 -8.37 7.98 8.75
CA LYS A 54 -7.53 7.95 9.96
C LYS A 54 -7.35 6.52 10.46
N ALA A 55 -8.44 5.74 10.49
CA ALA A 55 -8.37 4.33 10.81
C ALA A 55 -7.47 3.56 9.84
N PHE A 56 -7.57 3.83 8.54
CA PHE A 56 -6.66 3.25 7.55
C PHE A 56 -5.18 3.60 7.83
N HIS A 57 -4.86 4.87 8.07
CA HIS A 57 -3.47 5.27 8.39
C HIS A 57 -2.95 4.66 9.69
N ASN A 58 -3.79 4.56 10.72
CA ASN A 58 -3.41 3.90 11.97
C ASN A 58 -3.08 2.43 11.72
N LEU A 59 -3.91 1.73 10.94
CA LEU A 59 -3.71 0.33 10.60
C LEU A 59 -2.41 0.10 9.81
N THR A 60 -2.05 1.02 8.90
CA THR A 60 -0.86 0.88 8.06
C THR A 60 0.43 1.34 8.75
N LEU A 61 0.38 2.31 9.66
CA LEU A 61 1.57 2.90 10.29
C LEU A 61 1.89 2.34 11.68
N MET A 62 0.89 2.00 12.49
CA MET A 62 1.11 1.59 13.89
C MET A 62 1.74 0.20 14.02
N ASN A 63 1.60 -0.65 13.00
CA ASN A 63 2.16 -2.01 13.00
C ASN A 63 3.63 -2.07 12.56
N GLY A 64 4.25 -0.92 12.24
CA GLY A 64 5.64 -0.86 11.76
C GLY A 64 5.85 -1.46 10.36
N GLY A 65 7.11 -1.70 10.00
CA GLY A 65 7.46 -2.29 8.70
C GLY A 65 7.02 -3.75 8.62
N MET A 66 5.94 -4.03 7.87
CA MET A 66 5.41 -5.37 7.68
C MET A 66 5.52 -5.83 6.22
N PRO A 67 5.64 -7.15 5.96
CA PRO A 67 5.49 -7.70 4.62
C PRO A 67 4.13 -7.35 4.00
N LEU A 68 4.09 -7.16 2.68
CA LEU A 68 2.85 -6.80 1.96
C LEU A 68 1.71 -7.82 2.19
N ALA A 69 2.03 -9.11 2.26
CA ALA A 69 1.03 -10.14 2.53
C ALA A 69 0.38 -10.01 3.93
N LEU A 70 1.14 -9.50 4.91
CA LEU A 70 0.64 -9.35 6.28
C LEU A 70 -0.27 -8.14 6.40
N ILE A 71 0.09 -7.00 5.81
CA ILE A 71 -0.77 -5.80 5.82
C ILE A 71 -2.10 -6.05 5.08
N GLU A 72 -2.09 -6.87 4.02
CA GLU A 72 -3.32 -7.31 3.35
C GLU A 72 -4.26 -8.07 4.30
N GLN A 73 -3.72 -8.99 5.10
CA GLN A 73 -4.51 -9.76 6.08
C GLN A 73 -5.05 -8.88 7.20
N VAL A 74 -4.25 -7.92 7.68
CA VAL A 74 -4.66 -6.97 8.71
C VAL A 74 -5.81 -6.08 8.22
N VAL A 75 -5.72 -5.57 6.99
CA VAL A 75 -6.81 -4.79 6.35
C VAL A 75 -8.06 -5.64 6.17
N ALA A 76 -7.92 -6.88 5.68
CA ALA A 76 -9.06 -7.78 5.50
C ALA A 76 -9.79 -8.06 6.82
N ARG A 77 -9.04 -8.36 7.89
CA ARG A 77 -9.60 -8.59 9.22
C ARG A 77 -10.33 -7.36 9.75
N TYR A 78 -9.75 -6.18 9.58
CA TYR A 78 -10.39 -4.93 10.01
C TYR A 78 -11.73 -4.71 9.29
N ILE A 79 -11.78 -4.94 7.97
CA ILE A 79 -13.02 -4.82 7.19
C ILE A 79 -14.09 -5.79 7.73
N GLU A 80 -13.73 -7.04 7.99
CA GLU A 80 -14.66 -8.04 8.54
C GLU A 80 -15.22 -7.63 9.91
N GLU A 81 -14.36 -7.11 10.79
CA GLU A 81 -14.77 -6.62 12.12
C GLU A 81 -15.75 -5.44 12.01
N GLN A 82 -15.46 -4.48 11.13
CA GLN A 82 -16.36 -3.33 10.91
C GLN A 82 -17.70 -3.72 10.28
N MET A 83 -17.70 -4.73 9.40
CA MET A 83 -18.92 -5.25 8.80
C MET A 83 -19.78 -6.02 9.81
N LYS A 84 -19.17 -6.77 10.73
CA LYS A 84 -19.88 -7.45 11.83
C LYS A 84 -20.45 -6.46 12.85
N ALA A 85 -19.74 -5.37 13.11
CA ALA A 85 -20.21 -4.29 13.98
C ALA A 85 -21.38 -3.49 13.37
N ARG A 86 -21.83 -3.78 12.14
CA ARG A 86 -23.07 -3.25 11.59
C ARG A 86 -24.26 -3.81 12.38
N PRO A 87 -25.05 -2.99 13.08
CA PRO A 87 -26.31 -3.46 13.64
C PRO A 87 -27.15 -4.00 12.48
N LEU A 88 -27.68 -5.22 12.64
CA LEU A 88 -28.64 -5.82 11.73
C LEU A 88 -29.88 -4.93 11.70
N THR A 89 -29.92 -3.96 10.79
CA THR A 89 -31.17 -3.28 10.43
C THR A 89 -32.00 -4.28 9.65
N HIS A 90 -32.71 -5.15 10.37
CA HIS A 90 -33.83 -5.90 9.83
C HIS A 90 -35.01 -4.92 9.79
N ASN A 91 -35.51 -4.65 8.58
CA ASN A 91 -36.75 -3.95 8.33
C ASN A 91 -37.61 -4.86 7.47
#